data_AF-A0A952VWT5-F1
#
_entry.id   AF-A0A952VWT5-F1
#
_cell.length_a   1.000
_cell.length_b   1.000
_cell.length_c   1.000
_cell.angle_alpha   90.00
_cell.angle_beta   90.00
_cell.angle_gamma   90.00
#
_symmetry.space_group_name_H-M   'P 1'
#
loop_
_entity.id
_entity.type
_entity.pdbx_description
1 polymer ?
#
loop_
_entity_poly.entity_id
_entity_poly.type
_entity_poly.pdbx_seq_one_letter_code
_entity_poly.pdbx_strand_id
1 'polypeptide(L)'
;MQRLVVLSVVLLAFLISPSAFSQSFTDKAKKDSAVDMSDEDPAMQKAMERARASLEDFLRKAGAPPPNTDQYSVKVRVSEGDNQEYLWISNLKAQGDLWSGRIDNLPMIRSVKKGQSYSFAKTEIVDWTYIDRSKKKVVGNFTTCALLTKEPPGVAESIQKQYGLECDR
;
A
#
# COMPACT_ATOMS: atom_id res chain seq x y z
N MET A 1 -58.03 41.23 -27.48
CA MET A 1 -56.63 41.65 -27.27
C MET A 1 -56.17 41.11 -25.93
N GLN A 2 -55.35 40.06 -25.88
CA GLN A 2 -54.27 39.88 -24.90
C GLN A 2 -53.46 38.66 -25.32
N ARG A 3 -52.20 38.88 -25.71
CA ARG A 3 -51.23 37.85 -26.06
C ARG A 3 -50.58 37.36 -24.77
N LEU A 4 -50.67 36.07 -24.46
CA LEU A 4 -49.82 35.43 -23.45
C LEU A 4 -48.60 34.85 -24.16
N VAL A 5 -47.47 35.53 -24.02
CA VAL A 5 -46.14 35.02 -24.35
C VAL A 5 -45.66 34.26 -23.12
N VAL A 6 -45.58 32.93 -23.19
CA VAL A 6 -44.91 32.12 -22.17
C VAL A 6 -43.43 32.08 -22.53
N LEU A 7 -42.59 32.79 -21.78
CA LEU A 7 -41.14 32.65 -21.86
C LEU A 7 -40.74 31.28 -21.30
N SER A 8 -40.27 30.40 -22.18
CA SER A 8 -39.57 29.16 -21.80
C SER A 8 -38.18 29.53 -21.27
N VAL A 9 -38.01 29.51 -19.95
CA VAL A 9 -36.69 29.55 -19.32
C VAL A 9 -36.08 28.15 -19.43
N VAL A 10 -35.21 27.94 -20.41
CA VAL A 10 -34.38 26.74 -20.49
C VAL A 10 -33.25 26.87 -19.46
N LEU A 11 -33.43 26.24 -18.30
CA LEU A 11 -32.35 26.04 -17.33
C LEU A 11 -31.33 25.06 -17.93
N LEU A 12 -30.19 25.57 -18.39
CA LEU A 12 -29.06 24.75 -18.81
C LEU A 12 -28.41 24.18 -17.53
N ALA A 13 -28.79 22.96 -17.15
CA ALA A 13 -28.13 22.23 -16.07
C ALA A 13 -26.69 21.90 -16.50
N PHE A 14 -25.71 22.66 -16.00
CA PHE A 14 -24.30 22.30 -16.04
C PHE A 14 -24.14 20.95 -15.35
N LEU A 15 -23.90 19.90 -16.15
CA LEU A 15 -23.43 18.61 -15.65
C LEU A 15 -22.06 18.84 -15.03
N ILE A 16 -22.02 19.03 -13.72
CA ILE A 16 -20.81 18.91 -12.92
C ILE A 16 -20.46 17.42 -12.98
N SER A 17 -19.63 17.04 -13.95
CA SER A 17 -18.99 15.73 -13.97
C SER A 17 -18.26 15.57 -12.64
N PRO A 18 -18.59 14.60 -11.80
CA PRO A 18 -17.78 14.31 -10.63
C PRO A 18 -16.41 13.89 -11.15
N SER A 19 -15.42 14.74 -10.87
CA SER A 19 -14.01 14.44 -11.07
C SER A 19 -13.75 13.01 -10.62
N ALA A 20 -13.06 12.23 -11.46
CA ALA A 20 -12.66 10.87 -11.16
C ALA A 20 -12.02 10.83 -9.76
N PHE A 21 -12.80 10.39 -8.77
CA PHE A 21 -12.36 10.32 -7.38
C PHE A 21 -11.30 9.23 -7.35
N SER A 22 -10.03 9.63 -7.28
CA SER A 22 -8.95 8.69 -6.98
C SER A 22 -9.36 7.95 -5.71
N GLN A 23 -9.52 6.63 -5.80
CA GLN A 23 -9.98 5.82 -4.66
C GLN A 23 -9.06 6.07 -3.47
N SER A 24 -9.65 6.36 -2.30
CA SER A 24 -8.88 6.63 -1.08
C SER A 24 -8.00 5.44 -0.71
N PHE A 25 -6.91 5.68 0.04
CA PHE A 25 -6.07 4.60 0.56
C PHE A 25 -6.91 3.50 1.23
N THR A 26 -7.91 3.92 2.00
CA THR A 26 -8.84 3.04 2.72
C THR A 26 -9.65 2.13 1.79
N ASP A 27 -10.10 2.65 0.65
CA ASP A 27 -10.88 1.86 -0.32
C ASP A 27 -10.02 0.82 -1.03
N LYS A 28 -8.77 1.17 -1.35
CA LYS A 28 -7.81 0.23 -1.93
C LYS A 28 -7.41 -0.84 -0.92
N ALA A 29 -7.12 -0.45 0.33
CA ALA A 29 -6.81 -1.36 1.41
C ALA A 29 -7.94 -2.36 1.66
N LYS A 30 -9.21 -1.92 1.66
CA LYS A 30 -10.38 -2.81 1.81
C LYS A 30 -10.53 -3.83 0.67
N LYS A 31 -10.03 -3.54 -0.51
CA LYS A 31 -10.09 -4.40 -1.70
C LYS A 31 -8.83 -5.26 -1.86
N ASP A 32 -7.89 -5.20 -0.93
CA ASP A 32 -6.54 -5.75 -1.07
C ASP A 32 -5.82 -5.27 -2.33
N SER A 33 -6.21 -4.15 -2.92
CA SER A 33 -5.58 -3.61 -4.13
C SER A 33 -4.25 -2.97 -3.76
N ALA A 34 -3.26 -3.10 -4.65
CA ALA A 34 -2.03 -2.36 -4.50
C ALA A 34 -2.30 -0.86 -4.47
N VAL A 35 -1.52 -0.15 -3.65
CA VAL A 35 -1.62 1.30 -3.52
C VAL A 35 -0.53 1.92 -4.36
N ASP A 36 -0.91 2.90 -5.17
CA ASP A 36 0.02 3.69 -5.96
C ASP A 36 0.95 4.51 -5.03
N MET A 37 2.24 4.46 -5.32
CA MET A 37 3.29 5.09 -4.55
C MET A 37 4.23 5.81 -5.51
N SER A 38 4.27 7.14 -5.41
CA SER A 38 5.35 7.90 -6.04
C SER A 38 6.62 7.69 -5.21
N ASP A 39 7.66 7.14 -5.83
CA ASP A 39 8.99 6.98 -5.25
C ASP A 39 9.86 8.24 -5.35
N GLU A 40 9.32 9.30 -5.96
CA GLU A 40 9.90 10.65 -5.98
C GLU A 40 9.48 11.48 -4.76
N ASP A 41 8.47 11.03 -4.00
CA ASP A 41 8.03 11.69 -2.77
C ASP A 41 9.10 11.57 -1.67
N PRO A 42 9.59 12.69 -1.09
CA PRO A 42 10.61 12.64 -0.04
C PRO A 42 10.21 11.84 1.21
N ALA A 43 8.94 11.89 1.62
CA ALA A 43 8.45 11.11 2.75
C ALA A 43 8.46 9.60 2.43
N MET A 44 8.14 9.25 1.18
CA MET A 44 8.20 7.87 0.71
C MET A 44 9.64 7.36 0.63
N GLN A 45 10.56 8.16 0.09
CA GLN A 45 11.99 7.82 0.03
C GLN A 45 12.56 7.56 1.42
N LYS A 46 12.29 8.46 2.38
CA LYS A 46 12.70 8.31 3.78
C LYS A 46 12.13 7.03 4.40
N ALA A 47 10.87 6.70 4.11
CA ALA A 47 10.26 5.46 4.58
C ALA A 47 10.95 4.21 4.01
N MET A 48 11.25 4.20 2.71
CA MET A 48 11.96 3.08 2.07
C MET A 48 13.39 2.94 2.58
N GLU A 49 14.12 4.04 2.77
CA GLU A 49 15.46 4.05 3.37
C GLU A 49 15.44 3.44 4.77
N ARG A 50 14.47 3.85 5.59
CA ARG A 50 14.31 3.31 6.93
C ARG A 50 14.00 1.81 6.92
N ALA A 51 13.09 1.37 6.05
CA ALA A 51 12.79 -0.04 5.91
C ALA A 51 14.03 -0.86 5.55
N ARG A 52 14.84 -0.37 4.60
CA ARG A 52 16.10 -0.99 4.17
C ARG A 52 17.13 -1.04 5.31
N ALA A 53 17.24 0.01 6.11
CA ALA A 53 18.19 0.07 7.23
C ALA A 53 17.96 -1.04 8.28
N SER A 54 16.72 -1.48 8.47
CA SER A 54 16.34 -2.54 9.41
C SER A 54 15.97 -3.87 8.73
N LEU A 55 16.18 -3.99 7.42
CA LEU A 55 15.74 -5.14 6.63
C LEU A 55 16.43 -6.45 7.06
N GLU A 56 17.73 -6.40 7.39
CA GLU A 56 18.47 -7.59 7.84
C GLU A 56 17.90 -8.18 9.14
N ASP A 57 17.51 -7.32 10.07
CA ASP A 57 16.87 -7.74 11.32
C ASP A 57 15.52 -8.40 11.07
N PHE A 58 14.72 -7.79 10.19
CA PHE A 58 13.45 -8.34 9.76
C PHE A 58 13.61 -9.73 9.10
N LEU A 59 14.51 -9.87 8.12
CA LEU A 59 14.68 -11.13 7.39
C LEU A 59 15.17 -12.26 8.31
N ARG A 60 16.04 -11.94 9.29
CA ARG A 60 16.46 -12.90 10.32
C ARG A 60 15.28 -13.39 11.14
N LYS A 61 14.39 -12.48 11.57
CA LYS A 61 13.15 -12.85 12.29
C LYS A 61 12.20 -13.63 11.38
N ALA A 62 12.04 -13.26 10.12
CA ALA A 62 11.17 -13.98 9.19
C ALA A 62 11.64 -15.42 8.95
N GLY A 63 12.97 -15.66 8.89
CA GLY A 63 13.55 -16.99 8.76
C GLY A 63 13.45 -17.85 10.03
N ALA A 64 13.39 -17.23 11.21
CA ALA A 64 13.19 -17.89 12.49
C ALA A 64 12.24 -17.07 13.39
N PRO A 65 10.92 -17.13 13.14
CA PRO A 65 9.95 -16.28 13.83
C PRO A 65 9.99 -16.44 15.35
N PRO A 66 10.22 -15.36 16.12
CA PRO A 66 10.08 -15.39 17.56
C PRO A 66 8.64 -15.77 17.98
N PRO A 67 8.45 -16.29 19.21
CA PRO A 67 7.12 -16.53 19.75
C PRO A 67 6.24 -15.27 19.68
N ASN A 68 4.93 -15.47 19.48
CA ASN A 68 3.94 -14.40 19.37
C ASN A 68 4.12 -13.45 18.17
N THR A 69 4.93 -13.81 17.19
CA THR A 69 5.01 -13.09 15.92
C THR A 69 4.42 -13.91 14.78
N ASP A 70 3.82 -13.24 13.78
CA ASP A 70 3.35 -13.86 12.54
C ASP A 70 3.22 -12.83 11.40
N GLN A 71 2.67 -13.26 10.26
CA GLN A 71 2.33 -12.41 9.12
C GLN A 71 3.50 -11.59 8.58
N TYR A 72 4.65 -12.27 8.44
CA TYR A 72 5.85 -11.71 7.84
C TYR A 72 5.64 -11.54 6.33
N SER A 73 5.71 -10.29 5.87
CA SER A 73 5.65 -9.93 4.46
C SER A 73 6.66 -8.84 4.11
N VAL A 74 7.13 -8.81 2.87
CA VAL A 74 7.92 -7.72 2.30
C VAL A 74 7.11 -7.01 1.22
N LYS A 75 7.34 -5.72 1.03
CA LYS A 75 6.85 -4.99 -0.13
C LYS A 75 7.95 -4.92 -1.16
N VAL A 76 7.68 -5.42 -2.36
CA VAL A 76 8.65 -5.57 -3.43
C VAL A 76 8.26 -4.71 -4.61
N ARG A 77 9.25 -4.04 -5.20
CA ARG A 77 9.13 -3.39 -6.50
C ARG A 77 9.03 -4.47 -7.58
N VAL A 78 7.92 -4.49 -8.31
CA VAL A 78 7.67 -5.38 -9.45
C VAL A 78 7.58 -4.52 -10.70
N SER A 79 8.41 -4.81 -11.69
CA SER A 79 8.50 -4.03 -12.94
C SER A 79 8.09 -4.86 -14.16
N GLU A 80 7.36 -4.24 -15.07
CA GLU A 80 7.01 -4.78 -16.40
C GLU A 80 7.15 -3.67 -17.45
N GLY A 81 8.25 -3.70 -18.21
CA GLY A 81 8.61 -2.61 -19.11
C GLY A 81 8.78 -1.30 -18.33
N ASP A 82 8.06 -0.26 -18.74
CA ASP A 82 8.05 1.05 -18.07
C ASP A 82 7.10 1.11 -16.87
N ASN A 83 6.31 0.06 -16.63
CA ASN A 83 5.38 0.02 -15.50
C ASN A 83 6.07 -0.54 -14.26
N GLN A 84 5.75 0.07 -13.12
CA GLN A 84 6.22 -0.34 -11.80
C GLN A 84 5.03 -0.42 -10.85
N GLU A 85 5.01 -1.46 -10.01
CA GLU A 85 4.05 -1.62 -8.93
C GLU A 85 4.75 -2.13 -7.67
N TYR A 86 4.22 -1.77 -6.51
CA TYR A 86 4.74 -2.22 -5.22
C TYR A 86 3.78 -3.21 -4.57
N LEU A 87 4.17 -4.48 -4.52
CA LEU A 87 3.32 -5.57 -4.06
C LEU A 87 3.80 -6.15 -2.74
N TRP A 88 2.87 -6.39 -1.81
CA TRP A 88 3.17 -7.19 -0.62
C TRP A 88 3.31 -8.67 -1.00
N ILE A 89 4.32 -9.33 -0.44
CA ILE A 89 4.66 -10.73 -0.66
C ILE A 89 4.88 -11.40 0.69
N SER A 90 4.14 -12.49 0.96
CA SER A 90 4.25 -13.32 2.16
C SER A 90 4.92 -14.67 1.89
N ASN A 91 4.98 -15.55 2.89
CA ASN A 91 5.52 -16.92 2.78
C ASN A 91 6.96 -16.95 2.26
N LEU A 92 7.78 -16.09 2.86
CA LEU A 92 9.15 -15.81 2.42
C LEU A 92 10.05 -17.03 2.55
N LYS A 93 10.81 -17.31 1.50
CA LYS A 93 11.83 -18.36 1.46
C LYS A 93 13.09 -17.82 0.78
N ALA A 94 14.23 -17.97 1.45
CA ALA A 94 15.53 -17.73 0.84
C ALA A 94 15.85 -18.84 -0.18
N GLN A 95 16.39 -18.45 -1.34
CA GLN A 95 16.77 -19.33 -2.44
C GLN A 95 18.12 -18.85 -3.02
N GLY A 96 19.22 -19.21 -2.35
CA GLY A 96 20.55 -18.69 -2.71
C GLY A 96 20.61 -17.18 -2.52
N ASP A 97 20.96 -16.44 -3.58
CA ASP A 97 21.03 -14.98 -3.58
C ASP A 97 19.65 -14.29 -3.71
N LEU A 98 18.62 -15.07 -4.04
CA LEU A 98 17.25 -14.58 -4.22
C LEU A 98 16.35 -14.95 -3.06
N TRP A 99 15.19 -14.29 -3.04
CA TRP A 99 14.06 -14.62 -2.19
C TRP A 99 12.87 -15.00 -3.05
N SER A 100 11.94 -15.72 -2.45
CA SER A 100 10.66 -16.05 -3.07
C SER A 100 9.54 -15.95 -2.04
N GLY A 101 8.32 -15.74 -2.52
CA GLY A 101 7.12 -15.74 -1.68
C GLY A 101 5.86 -15.73 -2.53
N ARG A 102 4.71 -15.41 -1.93
CA ARG A 102 3.44 -15.29 -2.65
C ARG A 102 2.89 -13.88 -2.59
N ILE A 103 2.42 -13.37 -3.72
CA ILE A 103 1.83 -12.03 -3.82
C ILE A 103 0.52 -11.98 -3.01
N ASP A 104 0.38 -11.01 -2.11
CA ASP A 104 -0.76 -10.88 -1.19
C ASP A 104 -1.86 -9.95 -1.74
N ASN A 105 -1.48 -8.89 -2.45
CA ASN A 105 -2.42 -7.94 -3.03
C ASN A 105 -2.94 -8.37 -4.40
N LEU A 106 -4.07 -7.78 -4.82
CA LEU A 106 -4.51 -7.80 -6.22
C LEU A 106 -3.62 -6.85 -7.03
N PRO A 107 -2.80 -7.38 -7.96
CA PRO A 107 -1.93 -6.55 -8.79
C PRO A 107 -2.74 -5.76 -9.83
N MET A 108 -2.23 -4.59 -10.17
CA MET A 108 -2.68 -3.77 -11.30
C MET A 108 -1.94 -4.15 -12.59
N ILE A 109 -0.67 -4.55 -12.47
CA ILE A 109 0.14 -5.09 -13.55
C ILE A 109 -0.39 -6.49 -13.94
N ARG A 110 -0.53 -6.74 -15.25
CA ARG A 110 -1.20 -7.94 -15.77
C ARG A 110 -0.31 -9.19 -15.80
N SER A 111 1.01 -9.03 -15.79
CA SER A 111 1.97 -10.15 -15.82
C SER A 111 1.99 -11.00 -14.56
N VAL A 112 1.42 -10.51 -13.45
CA VAL A 112 1.37 -11.21 -12.16
C VAL A 112 -0.04 -11.24 -11.58
N LYS A 113 -0.31 -12.19 -10.69
CA LYS A 113 -1.62 -12.33 -10.02
C LYS A 113 -1.47 -12.58 -8.52
N LYS A 114 -2.51 -12.23 -7.76
CA LYS A 114 -2.60 -12.56 -6.33
C LYS A 114 -2.39 -14.06 -6.10
N GLY A 115 -1.57 -14.38 -5.12
CA GLY A 115 -1.23 -15.73 -4.70
C GLY A 115 -0.18 -16.46 -5.55
N GLN A 116 0.27 -15.86 -6.66
CA GLN A 116 1.37 -16.38 -7.48
C GLN A 116 2.68 -16.38 -6.70
N SER A 117 3.51 -17.42 -6.92
CA SER A 117 4.89 -17.43 -6.45
C SER A 117 5.71 -16.41 -7.24
N TYR A 118 6.43 -15.55 -6.55
CA TYR A 118 7.27 -14.52 -7.16
C TYR A 118 8.67 -14.57 -6.55
N SER A 119 9.69 -14.53 -7.41
CA SER A 119 11.09 -14.51 -7.02
C SER A 119 11.65 -13.11 -7.23
N PHE A 120 12.44 -12.63 -6.27
CA PHE A 120 12.93 -11.26 -6.23
C PHE A 120 14.29 -11.18 -5.52
N ALA A 121 15.08 -10.19 -5.89
CA ALA A 121 16.31 -9.83 -5.22
C ALA A 121 16.01 -9.03 -3.95
N LYS A 122 16.91 -9.13 -2.97
CA LYS A 122 16.79 -8.35 -1.73
C LYS A 122 16.72 -6.84 -1.98
N THR A 123 17.42 -6.35 -3.01
CA THR A 123 17.46 -4.94 -3.40
C THR A 123 16.12 -4.39 -3.89
N GLU A 124 15.20 -5.27 -4.28
CA GLU A 124 13.85 -4.90 -4.73
C GLU A 124 12.87 -4.70 -3.56
N ILE A 125 13.28 -5.06 -2.33
CA ILE A 125 12.50 -4.83 -1.12
C ILE A 125 12.54 -3.35 -0.75
N VAL A 126 11.35 -2.75 -0.62
CA VAL A 126 11.17 -1.33 -0.27
C VAL A 126 10.46 -1.11 1.06
N ASP A 127 9.81 -2.14 1.60
CA ASP A 127 9.18 -2.13 2.92
C ASP A 127 9.07 -3.55 3.46
N TRP A 128 8.72 -3.70 4.74
CA TRP A 128 8.45 -4.99 5.37
C TRP A 128 7.46 -4.83 6.52
N THR A 129 6.82 -5.94 6.91
CA THR A 129 5.91 -5.96 8.05
C THR A 129 5.85 -7.32 8.72
N TYR A 130 5.53 -7.32 10.02
CA TYR A 130 5.02 -8.48 10.75
C TYR A 130 4.10 -8.03 11.88
N ILE A 131 3.35 -8.96 12.46
CA ILE A 131 2.49 -8.69 13.62
C ILE A 131 3.16 -9.23 14.89
N ASP A 132 3.25 -8.37 15.91
CA ASP A 132 3.57 -8.74 17.28
C ASP A 132 2.26 -8.90 18.07
N ARG A 133 1.79 -10.15 18.21
CA ARG A 133 0.54 -10.46 18.90
C ARG A 133 0.60 -10.17 20.40
N SER A 134 1.80 -10.18 20.99
CA SER A 134 1.96 -9.88 22.42
C SER A 134 1.65 -8.41 22.72
N LYS A 135 2.00 -7.53 21.78
CA LYS A 135 1.75 -6.08 21.87
C LYS A 135 0.48 -5.64 21.15
N LYS A 136 -0.12 -6.52 20.33
CA LYS A 136 -1.20 -6.22 19.39
C LYS A 136 -0.81 -5.10 18.42
N LYS A 137 0.41 -5.18 17.88
CA LYS A 137 0.99 -4.16 17.01
C LYS A 137 1.42 -4.72 15.67
N VAL A 138 1.28 -3.89 14.64
CA VAL A 138 1.94 -4.06 13.35
C VAL A 138 3.29 -3.36 13.43
N VAL A 139 4.37 -4.10 13.14
CA VAL A 139 5.74 -3.60 13.14
C VAL A 139 6.22 -3.46 11.70
N GLY A 140 6.88 -2.35 11.36
CA GLY A 140 7.28 -2.03 10.00
C GLY A 140 6.23 -1.15 9.32
N ASN A 141 5.84 -1.47 8.07
CA ASN A 141 4.82 -0.73 7.32
C ASN A 141 5.17 0.77 7.14
N PHE A 142 6.46 1.08 6.93
CA PHE A 142 6.94 2.45 6.87
C PHE A 142 6.34 3.24 5.70
N THR A 143 6.16 2.58 4.55
CA THR A 143 5.56 3.20 3.36
C THR A 143 4.07 3.47 3.56
N THR A 144 3.38 2.62 4.32
CA THR A 144 2.00 2.90 4.77
C THR A 144 1.97 4.14 5.66
N CYS A 145 2.89 4.27 6.61
CA CYS A 145 2.99 5.48 7.43
C CYS A 145 3.23 6.76 6.61
N ALA A 146 4.09 6.70 5.59
CA ALA A 146 4.29 7.83 4.67
C ALA A 146 3.03 8.16 3.85
N LEU A 147 2.21 7.17 3.48
CA LEU A 147 0.93 7.43 2.82
C LEU A 147 -0.07 8.10 3.76
N LEU A 148 -0.09 7.71 5.03
CA LEU A 148 -1.02 8.27 6.02
C LEU A 148 -0.75 9.74 6.34
N THR A 149 0.44 10.27 6.09
CA THR A 149 0.71 11.72 6.24
C THR A 149 -0.04 12.57 5.21
N LYS A 150 -0.57 11.94 4.14
CA LYS A 150 -1.36 12.60 3.09
C LYS A 150 -2.87 12.51 3.34
N GLU A 151 -3.29 11.70 4.31
CA GLU A 151 -4.70 11.55 4.68
C GLU A 151 -5.09 12.58 5.75
N PRO A 152 -6.39 12.93 5.87
CA PRO A 152 -6.86 13.75 6.98
C PRO A 152 -6.48 13.13 8.34
N PRO A 153 -6.09 13.92 9.35
CA PRO A 153 -5.59 13.39 10.63
C PRO A 153 -6.52 12.34 11.28
N GLY A 154 -7.84 12.58 11.28
CA GLY A 154 -8.80 11.61 11.84
C GLY A 154 -8.87 10.28 11.08
N VAL A 155 -8.62 10.29 9.76
CA VAL A 155 -8.54 9.07 8.94
C VAL A 155 -7.25 8.31 9.27
N ALA A 156 -6.12 9.02 9.31
CA ALA A 156 -4.82 8.45 9.66
C ALA A 156 -4.81 7.83 11.06
N GLU A 157 -5.37 8.53 12.06
CA GLU A 157 -5.51 8.03 13.43
C GLU A 157 -6.41 6.79 13.52
N SER A 158 -7.53 6.80 12.79
CA SER A 158 -8.43 5.65 12.73
C SER A 158 -7.74 4.42 12.16
N ILE A 159 -6.99 4.56 11.06
CA ILE A 159 -6.22 3.48 10.45
C ILE A 159 -5.14 2.97 11.41
N GLN A 160 -4.35 3.87 11.99
CA GLN A 160 -3.32 3.49 12.96
C GLN A 160 -3.90 2.68 14.12
N LYS A 161 -5.02 3.13 14.69
CA LYS A 161 -5.72 2.43 15.78
C LYS A 161 -6.30 1.09 15.34
N GLN A 162 -6.92 1.02 14.16
CA GLN A 162 -7.55 -0.19 13.65
C GLN A 162 -6.54 -1.31 13.44
N TYR A 163 -5.35 -0.99 12.90
CA TYR A 163 -4.33 -1.98 12.58
C TYR A 163 -3.27 -2.14 13.68
N GLY A 164 -3.31 -1.32 14.74
CA GLY A 164 -2.22 -1.28 15.73
C GLY A 164 -0.90 -0.85 15.10
N LEU A 165 -0.95 0.01 14.07
CA LEU A 165 0.20 0.54 13.36
C LEU A 165 0.70 1.77 14.10
N GLU A 166 1.95 1.72 14.57
CA GLU A 166 2.61 2.88 15.16
C GLU A 166 3.52 3.52 14.12
N CYS A 167 3.07 4.67 13.61
CA CYS A 167 3.89 5.51 12.77
C CYS A 167 4.73 6.43 13.66
N ASP A 168 6.05 6.25 13.63
CA ASP A 168 6.94 7.22 14.27
C ASP A 168 6.76 8.59 13.61
N ARG A 169 6.67 9.62 14.44
CA ARG A 169 6.53 11.02 14.00
C ARG A 169 7.88 11.60 13.61
#